data_AF-A0A8T6SF77-F1
#
_entry.id   AF-A0A8T6SF77-F1
#
_cell.length_a   1.000
_cell.length_b   1.000
_cell.length_c   1.000
_cell.angle_alpha   90.00
_cell.angle_beta   90.00
_cell.angle_gamma   90.00
#
_symmetry.space_group_name_H-M   'P 1'
#
loop_
_entity.id
_entity.type
_entity.pdbx_description
1 polymer ?
#
loop_
_entity_poly.entity_id
_entity_poly.type
_entity_poly.pdbx_seq_one_letter_code
_entity_poly.pdbx_strand_id
1 'polypeptide(L)'
;ASGKTLIAELCALKHILEKNGKIVYLTPLRALASEKYQEFKKYTSIRKADGKRVYVGISTGDYDRSDPWLERYDVIITTNEKADSLLRHRAKWMDEISLVVA
;
A
#
# COMPACT_ATOMS: atom_id res chain seq x y z
N ALA A 1 21.22 4.23 -8.39
CA ALA A 1 20.20 3.57 -7.55
C ALA A 1 20.77 3.30 -6.17
N SER A 2 20.34 4.00 -5.11
CA SER A 2 20.99 3.93 -3.77
C SER A 2 20.21 3.10 -2.74
N GLY A 3 19.50 2.05 -3.17
CA GLY A 3 18.84 1.09 -2.26
C GLY A 3 17.58 1.59 -1.53
N LYS A 4 17.07 2.79 -1.85
CA LYS A 4 15.91 3.40 -1.16
C LYS A 4 14.65 2.53 -1.21
N THR A 5 14.38 1.89 -2.36
CA THR A 5 13.24 0.98 -2.53
C THR A 5 13.31 -0.20 -1.58
N LEU A 6 14.50 -0.80 -1.42
CA LEU A 6 14.68 -1.95 -0.52
C LEU A 6 14.44 -1.57 0.93
N ILE A 7 14.93 -0.40 1.37
CA ILE A 7 14.67 0.10 2.72
C ILE A 7 13.17 0.31 2.93
N ALA A 8 12.47 0.91 1.96
CA ALA A 8 11.03 1.10 2.03
C ALA A 8 10.26 -0.24 2.13
N GLU A 9 10.62 -1.24 1.33
CA GLU A 9 10.05 -2.59 1.39
C GLU A 9 10.28 -3.24 2.75
N LEU A 10 11.50 -3.17 3.29
CA LEU A 10 11.84 -3.73 4.60
C LEU A 10 11.05 -3.06 5.72
N CYS A 11 10.97 -1.72 5.72
CA CYS A 11 10.16 -0.97 6.68
C CYS A 11 8.68 -1.38 6.58
N ALA A 12 8.17 -1.54 5.36
CA ALA A 12 6.79 -1.92 5.15
C ALA A 12 6.48 -3.33 5.67
N LEU A 13 7.32 -4.30 5.32
CA LEU A 13 7.15 -5.69 5.78
C LEU A 13 7.27 -5.80 7.30
N LYS A 14 8.27 -5.16 7.90
CA LYS A 14 8.43 -5.15 9.36
C LYS A 14 7.18 -4.60 10.05
N HIS A 15 6.64 -3.49 9.54
CA HIS A 15 5.47 -2.84 10.10
C HIS A 15 4.21 -3.71 9.99
N ILE A 16 4.01 -4.41 8.87
CA ILE A 16 2.89 -5.35 8.70
C ILE A 16 3.05 -6.57 9.61
N LEU A 17 4.24 -7.16 9.65
CA LEU A 17 4.46 -8.43 10.36
C LEU A 17 4.44 -8.26 11.88
N GLU A 18 4.90 -7.13 12.40
CA GLU A 18 5.00 -6.91 13.85
C GLU A 18 3.85 -6.08 14.42
N LYS A 19 3.31 -5.12 13.66
CA LYS A 19 2.26 -4.21 14.15
C LYS A 19 0.90 -4.47 13.51
N ASN A 20 0.82 -5.38 12.54
CA ASN A 20 -0.39 -5.63 11.75
C ASN A 20 -0.98 -4.33 11.16
N GLY A 21 -0.09 -3.37 10.81
CA GLY A 21 -0.48 -2.05 10.35
C GLY A 21 -0.74 -1.99 8.84
N LYS A 22 -1.53 -1.01 8.42
CA LYS A 22 -1.80 -0.71 7.00
C LYS A 22 -0.82 0.34 6.46
N ILE A 23 -0.39 0.15 5.21
CA ILE A 23 0.66 0.94 4.57
C ILE A 23 0.19 1.49 3.25
N VAL A 24 0.51 2.76 2.98
CA VAL A 24 0.37 3.35 1.66
C VAL A 24 1.74 3.65 1.07
N TYR A 25 1.97 3.16 -0.15
CA TYR A 25 3.16 3.46 -0.96
C TYR A 25 2.74 4.37 -2.11
N LEU A 26 3.18 5.62 -2.06
CA LEU A 26 2.89 6.64 -3.06
C LEU A 26 3.89 6.57 -4.22
N THR A 27 3.38 6.69 -5.44
CA THR A 27 4.22 6.81 -6.64
C THR A 27 3.77 8.01 -7.49
N PRO A 28 4.69 8.64 -8.24
CA PRO A 28 4.32 9.77 -9.08
C PRO A 28 3.66 9.35 -10.39
N LEU A 29 3.79 8.09 -10.82
CA LEU A 29 3.27 7.60 -12.10
C LEU A 29 2.61 6.22 -11.93
N ARG A 30 1.57 5.98 -12.75
CA ARG A 30 0.87 4.68 -12.83
C ARG A 30 1.80 3.52 -13.19
N ALA A 31 2.73 3.76 -14.11
CA ALA A 31 3.70 2.75 -14.52
C ALA A 31 4.57 2.31 -13.33
N LEU A 32 5.03 3.26 -12.52
CA LEU A 32 5.81 2.98 -11.31
C LEU A 32 4.97 2.27 -10.24
N ALA A 33 3.70 2.64 -10.06
CA ALA A 33 2.80 1.92 -9.16
C ALA A 33 2.64 0.45 -9.60
N SER A 34 2.47 0.19 -10.90
CA SER A 34 2.40 -1.17 -11.43
C SER A 34 3.69 -1.95 -11.20
N GLU A 35 4.85 -1.33 -11.40
CA GLU A 35 6.15 -1.92 -11.10
C GLU A 35 6.25 -2.30 -9.63
N LYS A 36 5.99 -1.36 -8.71
CA LYS A 36 6.05 -1.60 -7.26
C LYS A 36 5.03 -2.62 -6.81
N TYR A 37 3.86 -2.67 -7.44
CA TYR A 37 2.87 -3.70 -7.14
C TYR A 37 3.38 -5.10 -7.44
N GLN A 38 4.07 -5.30 -8.57
CA GLN A 38 4.67 -6.61 -8.87
C GLN A 38 5.83 -6.95 -7.91
N GLU A 39 6.62 -5.96 -7.49
CA GLU A 39 7.67 -6.16 -6.49
C GLU A 39 7.08 -6.62 -5.15
N PHE A 40 6.09 -5.89 -4.62
CA PHE A 40 5.44 -6.20 -3.35
C PHE A 40 4.62 -7.48 -3.39
N LYS A 41 4.06 -7.85 -4.54
CA LYS A 41 3.27 -9.08 -4.70
C LYS A 41 4.06 -10.35 -4.34
N LYS A 42 5.39 -10.33 -4.46
CA LYS A 42 6.28 -11.42 -4.04
C LYS A 42 6.13 -11.76 -2.56
N TYR A 43 5.79 -10.77 -1.73
CA TYR A 43 5.63 -10.92 -0.29
C TYR A 43 4.28 -11.49 0.14
N THR A 44 3.32 -11.64 -0.78
CA THR A 44 2.02 -12.28 -0.49
C THR A 44 2.14 -13.76 -0.09
N SER A 45 3.31 -14.36 -0.32
CA SER A 45 3.66 -15.71 0.14
C SER A 45 3.92 -15.78 1.66
N ILE A 46 4.24 -14.65 2.29
CA ILE A 46 4.53 -14.54 3.72
C ILE A 46 3.23 -14.59 4.52
N ARG A 47 3.27 -15.32 5.64
CA ARG A 47 2.18 -15.37 6.62
C ARG A 47 2.49 -14.47 7.81
N LYS A 48 1.47 -13.73 8.25
CA LYS A 48 1.46 -12.94 9.48
C LYS A 48 1.28 -13.86 10.68
N ALA A 49 1.50 -13.32 11.88
CA ALA A 49 1.35 -14.06 13.14
C ALA A 49 -0.08 -14.58 13.35
N ASP A 50 -1.09 -13.89 12.81
CA ASP A 50 -2.51 -14.30 12.86
C ASP A 50 -2.86 -15.40 11.82
N GLY A 51 -1.88 -15.93 11.09
CA GLY A 51 -2.04 -16.98 10.08
C GLY A 51 -2.51 -16.48 8.71
N LYS A 52 -2.88 -15.20 8.57
CA LYS A 52 -3.28 -14.61 7.28
C LYS A 52 -2.05 -14.31 6.43
N ARG A 53 -2.24 -14.25 5.12
CA ARG A 53 -1.19 -13.79 4.20
C ARG A 53 -1.10 -12.27 4.21
N VAL A 54 0.03 -11.74 3.76
CA VAL A 54 0.14 -10.32 3.41
C VAL A 54 -0.69 -10.06 2.15
N TYR A 55 -1.59 -9.08 2.21
CA TYR A 55 -2.41 -8.65 1.08
C TYR A 55 -1.88 -7.33 0.50
N VAL A 56 -1.62 -7.34 -0.80
CA VAL A 56 -1.13 -6.17 -1.55
C VAL A 56 -2.17 -5.76 -2.58
N GLY A 57 -2.55 -4.47 -2.59
CA GLY A 57 -3.49 -3.86 -3.52
C GLY A 57 -2.86 -2.70 -4.27
N ILE A 58 -3.44 -2.35 -5.42
CA ILE A 58 -3.03 -1.19 -6.24
C ILE A 58 -4.26 -0.39 -6.63
N SER A 59 -4.22 0.94 -6.49
CA SER A 59 -5.26 1.85 -6.99
C SER A 59 -4.61 3.07 -7.61
N THR A 60 -4.75 3.24 -8.92
CA THR A 60 -4.05 4.30 -9.69
C THR A 60 -4.96 5.04 -10.66
N GLY A 61 -6.24 4.65 -10.75
CA GLY A 61 -7.21 5.19 -11.72
C GLY A 61 -7.84 6.51 -11.26
N ASP A 62 -8.39 7.25 -12.23
CA ASP A 62 -8.97 8.60 -12.02
C ASP A 62 -10.42 8.60 -11.51
N TYR A 63 -10.92 7.45 -11.04
CA TYR A 63 -12.28 7.42 -10.52
C TYR A 63 -12.32 8.04 -9.12
N ASP A 64 -13.02 9.16 -9.04
CA ASP A 64 -13.29 9.91 -7.83
C ASP A 64 -14.25 9.11 -6.93
N ARG A 65 -13.68 8.15 -6.20
CA ARG A 65 -14.37 7.14 -5.38
C ARG A 65 -13.54 6.79 -4.16
N SER A 66 -14.21 6.40 -3.08
CA SER A 66 -13.62 6.02 -1.79
C SER A 66 -12.95 4.63 -1.74
N ASP A 67 -13.03 3.85 -2.82
CA ASP A 67 -12.49 2.49 -2.95
C ASP A 67 -12.55 1.63 -1.66
N PRO A 68 -13.74 1.33 -1.12
CA PRO A 68 -13.87 0.60 0.16
C PRO A 68 -13.21 -0.79 0.13
N TRP A 69 -13.09 -1.38 -1.05
CA TRP A 69 -12.45 -2.68 -1.24
C TRP A 69 -10.96 -2.68 -0.84
N LEU A 70 -10.31 -1.52 -0.75
CA LEU A 70 -8.91 -1.36 -0.32
C LEU A 70 -8.70 -1.64 1.19
N GLU A 71 -9.76 -1.57 1.99
CA GLU A 71 -9.74 -1.86 3.43
C GLU A 71 -9.16 -3.24 3.75
N ARG A 72 -9.35 -4.22 2.85
CA ARG A 72 -8.86 -5.61 3.05
C ARG A 72 -7.36 -5.80 2.85
N TYR A 73 -6.63 -4.79 2.35
CA TYR A 73 -5.20 -4.92 2.02
C TYR A 73 -4.31 -4.36 3.12
N ASP A 74 -3.15 -4.99 3.32
CA ASP A 74 -2.12 -4.52 4.26
C ASP A 74 -1.22 -3.47 3.59
N VAL A 75 -0.87 -3.66 2.31
CA VAL A 75 -0.12 -2.69 1.49
C VAL A 75 -1.00 -2.17 0.36
N ILE A 76 -1.09 -0.86 0.21
CA ILE A 76 -1.80 -0.20 -0.88
C ILE A 76 -0.81 0.67 -1.65
N ILE A 77 -0.64 0.36 -2.93
CA ILE A 77 0.22 1.13 -3.83
C ILE A 77 -0.67 2.05 -4.66
N THR A 78 -0.40 3.35 -4.65
CA THR A 78 -1.29 4.33 -5.27
C THR A 78 -0.51 5.52 -5.80
N THR A 79 -1.12 6.27 -6.73
CA THR A 79 -0.53 7.54 -7.18
C THR A 79 -0.86 8.67 -6.21
N ASN A 80 -0.07 9.75 -6.23
CA ASN A 80 -0.32 10.93 -5.41
C ASN A 80 -1.73 11.51 -5.64
N GLU A 81 -2.17 11.58 -6.89
CA GLU A 81 -3.48 12.12 -7.26
C GLU A 81 -4.62 11.24 -6.74
N LYS A 82 -4.43 9.92 -6.75
CA LYS A 82 -5.44 8.98 -6.24
C LYS A 82 -5.49 9.00 -4.72
N ALA A 83 -4.35 9.08 -4.03
CA ALA A 83 -4.32 9.27 -2.59
C ALA A 83 -5.06 10.55 -2.15
N ASP A 84 -4.85 11.65 -2.88
CA ASP A 84 -5.56 12.91 -2.67
C ASP A 84 -7.08 12.77 -2.87
N SER A 85 -7.52 12.09 -3.94
CA SER A 85 -8.94 11.76 -4.13
C SER A 85 -9.51 10.95 -2.95
N LEU A 86 -8.80 9.92 -2.48
CA LEU A 86 -9.25 9.08 -1.35
C LEU A 86 -9.40 9.88 -0.04
N LEU A 87 -8.48 10.82 0.21
CA LEU A 87 -8.56 11.76 1.35
C LEU A 87 -9.81 12.65 1.25
N ARG A 88 -10.08 13.23 0.07
CA ARG A 88 -11.27 14.06 -0.15
C ARG A 88 -12.58 13.30 0.05
N HIS A 89 -12.60 12.02 -0.31
CA HIS A 89 -13.77 11.13 -0.14
C HIS A 89 -13.91 10.52 1.25
N ARG A 90 -13.03 10.86 2.19
CA ARG A 90 -13.05 10.33 3.57
C ARG A 90 -13.18 8.81 3.59
N ALA A 91 -12.38 8.14 2.75
CA ALA A 91 -12.37 6.69 2.73
C ALA A 91 -11.98 6.16 4.13
N LYS A 92 -12.90 5.46 4.81
CA LYS A 92 -12.75 5.09 6.23
C LYS A 92 -11.44 4.35 6.53
N TRP A 93 -11.00 3.50 5.61
CA TRP A 93 -9.77 2.72 5.76
C TRP A 93 -8.51 3.60 5.80
N MET A 94 -8.57 4.86 5.36
CA MET A 94 -7.45 5.81 5.44
C MET A 94 -7.05 6.09 6.89
N ASP A 95 -7.99 6.01 7.83
CA ASP A 95 -7.73 6.18 9.27
C ASP A 95 -6.91 5.02 9.85
N GLU A 96 -6.84 3.88 9.16
CA GLU A 96 -6.05 2.71 9.55
C GLU A 96 -4.59 2.79 9.07
N ILE A 97 -4.27 3.73 8.18
CA ILE A 97 -2.92 3.90 7.66
C ILE A 97 -1.99 4.29 8.81
N SER A 98 -0.96 3.49 9.00
CA SER A 98 0.02 3.67 10.08
C SER A 98 1.45 3.83 9.58
N LEU A 99 1.65 3.75 8.26
CA LEU A 99 2.90 4.10 7.58
C LEU A 99 2.62 4.60 6.15
N VAL A 100 3.30 5.69 5.78
CA VAL A 100 3.30 6.22 4.40
C VAL A 100 4.74 6.21 3.88
N VAL A 101 4.92 5.75 2.65
CA VAL A 101 6.18 5.83 1.89
C VAL A 101 5.92 6.72 0.67
N ALA A 102 6.78 7.72 0.44
CA ALA A 102 6.68 8.67 -0.66
C ALA A 102 8.08 9.05 -1.20
#